data_AF-A0A3D1VMF6-F1
#
_entry.id   AF-A0A3D1VMF6-F1
#
_cell.length_a   1.000
_cell.length_b   1.000
_cell.length_c   1.000
_cell.angle_alpha   90.00
_cell.angle_beta   90.00
_cell.angle_gamma   90.00
#
_symmetry.space_group_name_H-M   'P 1'
#
loop_
_entity.id
_entity.type
_entity.pdbx_description
1 polymer ?
#
loop_
_entity_poly.entity_id
_entity_poly.type
_entity_poly.pdbx_seq_one_letter_code
_entity_poly.pdbx_strand_id
1 'polypeptide(L)'
;MSYNTKNYTEQGGEKTVIGGTLEIREGASVTGLTSTATPASAAALGGVKAVAKGAGDTVEAKIGADGKLYVPTYPVVPEIPIAANQIDSVATTVAGLVTDFNALLAKLKVAGLMAADE
;
A
#
# COMPACT_ATOMS: atom_id res chain seq x y z
N MET A 1 48.65 41.58 21.93
CA MET A 1 48.55 40.12 21.86
C MET A 1 47.18 39.74 21.33
N SER A 2 47.09 39.25 20.08
CA SER A 2 45.85 38.66 19.56
C SER A 2 45.75 37.24 20.10
N TYR A 3 44.97 37.03 21.15
CA TYR A 3 44.64 35.69 21.59
C TYR A 3 43.60 35.13 20.62
N ASN A 4 44.02 34.21 19.74
CA ASN A 4 43.09 33.44 18.91
C ASN A 4 42.41 32.37 19.77
N THR A 5 41.53 32.81 20.67
CA THR A 5 40.68 31.86 21.38
C THR A 5 39.56 31.48 20.42
N LYS A 6 39.69 30.32 19.77
CA LYS A 6 38.71 29.83 18.80
C LYS A 6 37.29 29.80 19.36
N ASN A 7 37.14 29.59 20.68
CA ASN A 7 35.87 29.60 21.37
C ASN A 7 35.92 30.60 22.53
N TYR A 8 35.00 31.55 22.60
CA TYR A 8 35.00 32.58 23.63
C TYR A 8 33.58 32.98 24.04
N THR A 9 33.45 33.50 25.26
CA THR A 9 32.19 34.04 25.77
C THR A 9 32.25 35.56 25.71
N GLU A 10 31.18 36.18 25.22
CA GLU A 10 31.01 37.63 25.14
C GLU A 10 29.71 38.06 25.84
N GLN A 11 29.47 39.38 25.93
CA GLN A 11 28.27 39.95 26.54
C GLN A 11 28.06 39.50 28.00
N GLY A 12 29.12 39.55 28.81
CA GLY A 12 29.02 39.22 30.24
C GLY A 12 28.63 37.77 30.55
N GLY A 13 28.72 36.85 29.58
CA GLY A 13 28.32 35.44 29.77
C GLY A 13 27.16 34.98 28.89
N GLU A 14 26.39 35.92 28.34
CA GLU A 14 25.13 35.60 27.65
C GLU A 14 25.32 34.89 26.31
N LYS A 15 26.46 35.08 25.65
CA LYS A 15 26.75 34.48 24.34
C LYS A 15 28.07 33.75 24.33
N THR A 16 28.04 32.48 23.93
CA THR A 16 29.25 31.70 23.66
C THR A 16 29.41 31.49 22.17
N VAL A 17 30.56 31.91 21.62
CA VAL A 17 30.95 31.72 20.22
C VAL A 17 31.85 30.49 20.13
N ILE A 18 31.50 29.55 19.25
CA ILE A 18 32.31 28.36 18.96
C ILE A 18 32.86 28.49 17.53
N GLY A 19 34.16 28.74 17.39
CA GLY A 19 34.87 28.83 16.10
C GLY A 19 35.40 27.49 15.59
N GLY A 20 35.17 26.41 16.34
CA GLY A 20 35.43 25.02 15.93
C GLY A 20 34.16 24.18 15.84
N THR A 21 34.29 22.86 15.97
CA THR A 21 33.16 21.94 16.01
C THR A 21 32.63 21.79 17.44
N LEU A 22 31.31 21.92 17.60
CA LEU A 22 30.61 21.52 18.83
C LEU A 22 30.07 20.10 18.66
N GLU A 23 30.58 19.15 19.44
CA GLU A 23 30.10 17.76 19.48
C GLU A 23 29.19 17.55 20.68
N ILE A 24 27.94 17.13 20.44
CA ILE A 24 26.97 16.75 21.47
C ILE A 24 26.88 15.22 21.48
N ARG A 25 27.27 14.60 22.60
CA ARG A 25 27.33 13.14 22.74
C ARG A 25 25.96 12.51 22.98
N GLU A 26 25.89 11.20 22.78
CA GLU A 26 24.70 10.41 23.12
C GLU A 26 24.28 10.63 24.59
N GLY A 27 22.97 10.85 24.81
CA GLY A 27 22.40 11.11 26.12
C GLY A 27 22.41 12.58 26.58
N ALA A 28 23.05 13.50 25.84
CA ALA A 28 23.02 14.92 26.17
C ALA A 28 21.69 15.58 25.75
N SER A 29 21.21 16.54 26.54
CA SER A 29 20.00 17.33 26.26
C SER A 29 20.35 18.77 25.87
N VAL A 30 19.80 19.25 24.75
CA VAL A 30 19.85 20.66 24.36
C VAL A 30 18.45 21.25 24.42
N THR A 31 18.23 22.23 25.29
CA THR A 31 16.95 22.92 25.46
C THR A 31 16.97 24.28 24.76
N GLY A 32 15.83 24.72 24.20
CA GLY A 32 15.71 26.06 23.59
C GLY A 32 16.14 26.16 22.13
N LEU A 33 16.62 25.07 21.51
CA LEU A 33 16.83 25.00 20.06
C LEU A 33 15.49 24.76 19.37
N THR A 34 14.80 25.83 18.97
CA THR A 34 13.48 25.75 18.31
C THR A 34 13.56 25.49 16.81
N SER A 35 14.76 25.46 16.21
CA SER A 35 14.96 24.92 14.87
C SER A 35 15.02 23.39 14.93
N THR A 36 13.93 22.76 15.32
CA THR A 36 13.65 21.45 14.74
C THR A 36 13.60 21.70 13.24
N ALA A 37 14.48 21.09 12.44
CA ALA A 37 14.14 20.86 11.04
C ALA A 37 12.69 20.37 11.07
N THR A 38 11.79 21.08 10.39
CA THR A 38 10.37 20.80 10.47
C THR A 38 10.18 19.28 10.37
N PRO A 39 9.45 18.63 11.29
CA PRO A 39 9.27 17.20 11.22
C PRO A 39 8.79 16.87 9.82
N ALA A 40 9.36 15.84 9.20
CA ALA A 40 9.05 15.42 7.83
C ALA A 40 7.55 15.55 7.56
N SER A 41 7.19 16.66 6.92
CA SER A 41 5.82 16.99 6.58
C SER A 41 5.70 16.84 5.07
N ALA A 42 4.49 16.58 4.59
CA ALA A 42 4.23 16.45 3.16
C ALA A 42 4.77 17.66 2.37
N ALA A 43 4.75 18.85 2.97
CA ALA A 43 5.23 20.08 2.37
C ALA A 43 6.76 20.27 2.45
N ALA A 44 7.46 19.72 3.45
CA ALA A 44 8.85 20.06 3.75
C ALA A 44 9.91 19.09 3.21
N LEU A 45 9.62 17.79 3.08
CA LEU A 45 10.65 16.77 2.75
C LEU A 45 10.30 15.84 1.59
N GLY A 46 9.36 16.21 0.71
CA GLY A 46 9.14 15.46 -0.53
C GLY A 46 8.77 13.98 -0.33
N GLY A 47 7.63 13.71 0.33
CA GLY A 47 6.82 12.54 -0.03
C GLY A 47 6.93 11.25 0.78
N VAL A 48 7.49 11.22 1.99
CA VAL A 48 7.50 9.96 2.81
C VAL A 48 6.34 9.84 3.81
N LYS A 49 5.32 10.70 3.70
CA LYS A 49 4.02 10.44 4.33
C LYS A 49 3.02 10.18 3.21
N ALA A 50 2.59 8.93 3.08
CA ALA A 50 1.44 8.59 2.26
C ALA A 50 0.24 9.44 2.69
N VAL A 51 -0.58 9.85 1.72
CA VAL A 51 -1.83 10.56 2.00
C VAL A 51 -2.74 9.66 2.85
N ALA A 52 -3.56 10.25 3.72
CA ALA A 52 -4.57 9.49 4.46
C ALA A 52 -5.53 8.80 3.48
N LYS A 53 -5.97 7.57 3.83
CA LYS A 53 -6.88 6.80 2.97
C LYS A 53 -8.20 7.55 2.73
N GLY A 54 -8.68 7.52 1.50
CA GLY A 54 -10.03 7.92 1.12
C GLY A 54 -11.01 6.72 1.10
N ALA A 55 -12.26 6.98 0.73
CA ALA A 55 -13.30 5.93 0.68
C ALA A 55 -13.04 4.84 -0.38
N GLY A 56 -12.26 5.14 -1.43
CA GLY A 56 -11.87 4.18 -2.48
C GLY A 56 -10.64 3.33 -2.14
N ASP A 57 -9.91 3.68 -1.09
CA ASP A 57 -8.69 3.00 -0.66
C ASP A 57 -9.04 1.83 0.26
N THR A 58 -9.41 0.71 -0.36
CA THR A 58 -9.98 -0.45 0.32
C THR A 58 -8.97 -1.52 0.72
N VAL A 59 -7.75 -1.43 0.20
CA VAL A 59 -6.68 -2.41 0.44
C VAL A 59 -5.67 -1.85 1.43
N GLU A 60 -5.46 -2.56 2.54
CA GLU A 60 -4.47 -2.19 3.55
C GLU A 60 -3.05 -2.56 3.09
N ALA A 61 -2.09 -1.64 3.29
CA ALA A 61 -0.68 -1.90 3.02
C ALA A 61 0.09 -2.16 4.34
N LYS A 62 0.92 -3.20 4.35
CA LYS A 62 1.87 -3.52 5.43
C LYS A 62 3.27 -3.10 5.02
N ILE A 63 4.08 -2.62 5.97
CA ILE A 63 5.50 -2.30 5.72
C ILE A 63 6.33 -3.57 5.96
N GLY A 64 7.07 -4.02 4.95
CA GLY A 64 8.01 -5.13 5.05
C GLY A 64 9.31 -4.74 5.74
N ALA A 65 10.08 -5.73 6.20
CA ALA A 65 11.39 -5.51 6.82
C ALA A 65 12.42 -4.88 5.85
N ASP A 66 12.17 -4.98 4.55
CA ASP A 66 12.95 -4.35 3.47
C ASP A 66 12.54 -2.89 3.18
N GLY A 67 11.61 -2.35 3.96
CA GLY A 67 11.07 -1.00 3.81
C GLY A 67 10.09 -0.82 2.65
N LYS A 68 9.64 -1.91 2.00
CA LYS A 68 8.64 -1.85 0.92
C LYS A 68 7.22 -1.99 1.46
N LEU A 69 6.26 -1.42 0.73
CA LEU A 69 4.84 -1.60 1.01
C LEU A 69 4.30 -2.85 0.33
N TYR A 70 3.63 -3.70 1.10
CA TYR A 70 3.00 -4.92 0.64
C TYR A 70 1.49 -4.81 0.83
N VAL A 71 0.76 -4.95 -0.26
CA VAL A 71 -0.68 -5.18 -0.22
C VAL A 71 -0.94 -6.69 -0.34
N PRO A 72 -1.87 -7.27 0.43
CA PRO A 72 -2.34 -8.62 0.17
C PRO A 72 -2.71 -8.72 -1.31
N THR A 73 -2.31 -9.80 -1.98
CA THR A 73 -2.90 -10.13 -3.27
C THR A 73 -4.41 -10.15 -3.07
N TYR A 74 -5.14 -9.34 -3.84
CA TYR A 74 -6.60 -9.37 -3.85
C TYR A 74 -7.02 -10.85 -3.85
N PRO A 75 -7.98 -11.29 -3.03
CA PRO A 75 -8.43 -12.67 -3.08
C PRO A 75 -8.69 -12.97 -4.55
N VAL A 76 -7.99 -13.95 -5.11
CA VAL A 76 -8.12 -14.30 -6.53
C VAL A 76 -9.60 -14.42 -6.77
N VAL A 77 -10.17 -13.45 -7.52
CA VAL A 77 -11.59 -13.51 -7.87
C VAL A 77 -11.70 -14.85 -8.60
N PRO A 78 -12.49 -15.81 -8.09
CA PRO A 78 -12.64 -17.07 -8.77
C PRO A 78 -13.03 -16.76 -10.20
N GLU A 79 -12.25 -17.26 -11.16
CA GLU A 79 -12.61 -17.11 -12.56
C GLU A 79 -14.02 -17.67 -12.72
N ILE A 80 -14.97 -16.83 -13.14
CA ILE A 80 -16.35 -17.26 -13.29
C ILE A 80 -16.35 -18.31 -14.40
N PRO A 81 -16.71 -19.57 -14.11
CA PRO A 81 -16.63 -20.62 -15.11
C PRO A 81 -17.61 -20.34 -16.25
N ILE A 82 -17.18 -20.61 -17.47
CA ILE A 82 -17.97 -20.38 -18.68
C ILE A 82 -18.36 -21.75 -19.26
N ALA A 83 -19.65 -21.99 -19.47
CA ALA A 83 -20.10 -23.20 -20.14
C ALA A 83 -19.74 -23.20 -21.62
N ALA A 84 -19.44 -24.38 -22.15
CA ALA A 84 -19.27 -24.58 -23.59
C ALA A 84 -20.55 -24.18 -24.33
N ASN A 85 -20.38 -23.59 -25.53
CA ASN A 85 -21.51 -23.13 -26.33
C ASN A 85 -22.50 -24.26 -26.68
N GLN A 86 -23.81 -23.95 -26.66
CA GLN A 86 -24.86 -24.80 -27.22
C GLN A 86 -25.30 -24.23 -28.56
N ILE A 87 -25.30 -25.06 -29.60
CA ILE A 87 -25.79 -24.67 -30.92
C ILE A 87 -27.32 -24.49 -30.83
N ASP A 88 -27.87 -23.57 -31.62
CA ASP A 88 -29.31 -23.36 -31.75
C ASP A 88 -30.05 -24.68 -32.01
N SER A 89 -31.17 -24.87 -31.32
CA SER A 89 -32.03 -26.03 -31.53
C SER A 89 -32.72 -25.94 -32.89
N VAL A 90 -32.61 -27.01 -33.66
CA VAL A 90 -33.33 -27.19 -34.95
C VAL A 90 -34.43 -28.25 -34.83
N ALA A 91 -34.81 -28.60 -33.60
CA ALA A 91 -35.78 -29.65 -33.34
C ALA A 91 -37.19 -29.27 -33.82
N THR A 92 -37.78 -30.13 -34.63
CA THR A 92 -39.20 -30.02 -35.07
C THR A 92 -40.14 -30.93 -34.28
N THR A 93 -39.59 -31.70 -33.35
CA THR A 93 -40.34 -32.66 -32.51
C THR A 93 -39.97 -32.47 -31.05
N VAL A 94 -40.88 -32.86 -30.15
CA VAL A 94 -40.63 -32.83 -28.71
C VAL A 94 -39.43 -33.70 -28.33
N ALA A 95 -39.27 -34.86 -28.95
CA ALA A 95 -38.12 -35.74 -28.71
C ALA A 95 -36.78 -35.07 -29.09
N GLY A 96 -36.75 -34.34 -30.21
CA GLY A 96 -35.58 -33.54 -30.58
C GLY A 96 -35.29 -32.43 -29.57
N LEU A 97 -36.32 -31.70 -29.13
CA LEU A 97 -36.17 -30.62 -28.15
C LEU A 97 -35.61 -31.14 -26.81
N VAL A 98 -36.10 -32.29 -26.35
CA VAL A 98 -35.58 -32.95 -25.13
C VAL A 98 -34.11 -33.31 -25.27
N THR A 99 -33.69 -33.74 -26.45
CA THR A 99 -32.28 -34.07 -26.74
C THR A 99 -31.40 -32.82 -26.66
N ASP A 100 -31.77 -31.73 -27.35
CA ASP A 100 -31.02 -30.48 -27.34
C ASP A 100 -30.95 -29.85 -25.94
N PHE A 101 -32.06 -29.92 -25.20
CA PHE A 101 -32.15 -29.40 -23.84
C PHE A 101 -31.22 -30.17 -22.89
N ASN A 102 -31.23 -31.50 -22.93
CA ASN A 102 -30.35 -32.31 -22.09
C ASN A 102 -28.86 -32.09 -22.42
N ALA A 103 -28.53 -31.79 -23.68
CA ALA A 103 -27.16 -31.41 -24.06
C ALA A 103 -26.71 -30.09 -23.43
N LEU A 104 -27.60 -29.10 -23.34
CA LEU A 104 -27.34 -27.85 -22.61
C LEU A 104 -27.13 -28.09 -21.11
N LEU A 105 -28.01 -28.88 -20.48
CA LEU A 105 -27.89 -29.21 -19.06
C LEU A 105 -26.54 -29.89 -18.75
N ALA A 106 -26.11 -30.81 -19.60
CA ALA A 106 -24.81 -31.47 -19.45
C ALA A 106 -23.65 -30.46 -19.50
N LYS A 107 -23.68 -29.48 -20.42
CA LYS A 107 -22.65 -28.43 -20.52
C LYS A 107 -22.61 -27.53 -19.29
N LEU A 108 -23.78 -27.18 -18.74
CA LEU A 108 -23.87 -26.37 -17.51
C LEU A 108 -23.31 -27.12 -16.30
N LYS A 109 -23.60 -28.42 -16.17
CA LYS A 109 -23.04 -29.28 -15.11
C LYS A 109 -21.54 -29.43 -15.22
N VAL A 110 -21.01 -29.67 -16.42
CA VAL A 110 -19.56 -29.78 -16.68
C VAL A 110 -18.84 -28.46 -16.34
N ALA A 111 -19.48 -27.32 -16.59
CA ALA A 111 -18.95 -26.01 -16.24
C ALA A 111 -19.06 -25.68 -14.75
N GLY A 112 -19.70 -26.51 -13.93
CA GLY A 112 -19.95 -26.20 -12.51
C GLY A 112 -20.97 -25.09 -12.29
N LEU A 113 -21.74 -24.73 -13.32
CA LEU A 113 -22.82 -23.73 -13.25
C LEU A 113 -24.16 -24.35 -12.82
N MET A 114 -24.24 -25.68 -12.75
CA MET A 114 -25.40 -26.45 -12.30
C MET A 114 -24.94 -27.64 -11.46
N ALA A 115 -25.69 -27.99 -10.41
CA ALA A 115 -25.43 -29.18 -9.60
C ALA A 115 -25.53 -30.47 -10.44
N ALA A 116 -24.73 -31.47 -10.07
CA ALA A 116 -24.86 -32.81 -10.64
C ALA A 116 -26.22 -33.45 -10.28
N ASP A 117 -26.62 -34.46 -11.04
CA ASP A 117 -27.81 -35.24 -10.69
C ASP A 117 -27.57 -35.99 -9.38
N GLU A 118 -28.62 -36.12 -8.57
CA GLU A 118 -28.65 -36.97 -7.38
C GLU A 118 -28.90 -38.44 -7.73
#